data_AF-A0A818WYX7-F1
#
_entry.id   AF-A0A818WYX7-F1
#
_cell.length_a   1.000
_cell.length_b   1.000
_cell.length_c   1.000
_cell.angle_alpha   90.00
_cell.angle_beta   90.00
_cell.angle_gamma   90.00
#
_symmetry.space_group_name_H-M   'P 1'
#
loop_
_entity.id
_entity.type
_entity.pdbx_description
1 polymer ?
#
loop_
_entity_poly.entity_id
_entity_poly.type
_entity_poly.pdbx_seq_one_letter_code
_entity_poly.pdbx_strand_id
1 'polypeptide(L)'
;MAFALYLYGNLARQIEQKTDEDIVKEIFNSLRHIYPNISYPIKWLITRWRSDPFSQGSYSSFHLGSNLETLKELSLETHDGRIHWAGEHTNYNGSIGYVDRGFESGMR
;
A
#
# COMPACT_ATOMS: atom_id res chain seq x y z
N MET A 1 -4.96 -19.10 16.46
CA MET A 1 -5.74 -18.26 15.53
C MET A 1 -4.86 -17.10 15.10
N ALA A 2 -4.87 -16.74 13.82
CA ALA A 2 -4.14 -15.60 13.29
C ALA A 2 -5.14 -14.68 12.58
N PHE A 3 -4.92 -13.36 12.69
CA PHE A 3 -5.71 -12.35 11.99
C PHE A 3 -4.79 -11.57 11.06
N ALA A 4 -5.29 -11.27 9.87
CA ALA A 4 -4.76 -10.23 9.01
C ALA A 4 -5.80 -9.12 8.93
N LEU A 5 -5.39 -7.89 9.24
CA LEU A 5 -6.27 -6.73 9.28
C LEU A 5 -5.74 -5.70 8.29
N TYR A 6 -6.66 -5.14 7.51
CA TYR A 6 -6.34 -4.14 6.50
C TYR A 6 -6.91 -2.80 6.95
N LEU A 7 -6.04 -1.81 7.02
CA LEU A 7 -6.38 -0.45 7.41
C LEU A 7 -6.25 0.44 6.18
N TYR A 8 -7.23 1.30 5.96
CA TYR A 8 -7.31 2.15 4.77
C TYR A 8 -7.68 3.58 5.12
N GLY A 9 -7.52 4.48 4.14
CA GLY A 9 -7.92 5.88 4.25
C GLY A 9 -7.22 6.64 5.39
N ASN A 10 -7.98 7.48 6.09
CA ASN A 10 -7.47 8.29 7.20
C ASN A 10 -6.95 7.45 8.37
N LEU A 11 -7.59 6.31 8.65
CA LEU A 11 -7.19 5.43 9.74
C LEU A 11 -5.77 4.89 9.52
N ALA A 12 -5.46 4.44 8.30
CA ALA A 12 -4.11 3.97 7.95
C ALA A 12 -3.05 5.06 8.18
N ARG A 13 -3.37 6.34 7.92
CA ARG A 13 -2.43 7.45 8.15
C ARG A 13 -2.22 7.75 9.63
N GLN A 14 -3.30 7.74 10.40
CA GLN A 14 -3.25 8.06 11.83
C GLN A 14 -2.59 6.95 12.64
N ILE A 15 -2.80 5.70 12.24
CA ILE A 15 -2.31 4.56 13.01
C ILE A 15 -0.78 4.43 12.97
N GLU A 16 -0.12 4.84 11.87
CA GLU A 16 1.34 4.80 11.77
C GLU A 16 2.04 5.70 12.80
N GLN A 17 1.34 6.70 13.35
CA GLN A 17 1.86 7.62 14.38
C GLN A 17 1.83 7.03 15.80
N LYS A 18 1.23 5.85 15.99
CA LYS A 18 1.11 5.17 17.28
C LYS A 18 2.22 4.12 17.45
N THR A 19 2.49 3.76 18.71
CA THR A 19 3.33 2.61 19.06
C THR A 19 2.65 1.30 18.67
N ASP A 20 3.42 0.24 18.46
CA ASP A 20 2.84 -1.07 18.13
C ASP A 20 1.89 -1.56 19.23
N GLU A 21 2.23 -1.34 20.49
CA GLU A 21 1.45 -1.74 21.65
C GLU A 21 0.09 -1.05 21.69
N ASP A 22 0.03 0.25 21.42
CA ASP A 22 -1.22 1.01 21.38
C ASP A 22 -2.12 0.55 20.23
N ILE A 23 -1.54 0.27 19.06
CA ILE A 23 -2.25 -0.25 17.89
C ILE A 23 -2.87 -1.62 18.22
N VAL A 24 -2.06 -2.54 18.77
CA VAL A 24 -2.51 -3.88 19.14
C VAL A 24 -3.62 -3.81 20.19
N LYS A 25 -3.48 -2.96 21.20
CA LYS A 25 -4.50 -2.78 22.23
C LYS A 25 -5.82 -2.26 21.66
N GLU A 26 -5.77 -1.27 20.78
CA GLU A 26 -6.96 -0.71 20.12
C GLU A 26 -7.66 -1.76 19.25
N ILE A 27 -6.91 -2.44 18.39
CA ILE A 27 -7.41 -3.53 17.54
C ILE A 27 -8.03 -4.65 18.39
N PHE A 28 -7.34 -5.07 19.44
CA PHE A 28 -7.82 -6.14 20.32
C PHE A 28 -9.13 -5.78 21.03
N ASN A 29 -9.27 -4.53 21.47
CA ASN A 29 -10.53 -4.03 22.04
C ASN A 29 -11.65 -4.06 21.00
N SER A 30 -11.40 -3.65 19.75
CA SER A 30 -12.38 -3.78 18.67
C SER A 30 -12.75 -5.24 18.38
N LEU A 31 -11.76 -6.13 18.32
CA LEU A 31 -11.98 -7.55 18.04
C LEU A 31 -12.80 -8.25 19.13
N ARG A 32 -12.65 -7.86 20.41
CA ARG A 32 -13.45 -8.43 21.51
C ARG A 32 -14.95 -8.22 21.35
N HIS A 33 -15.38 -7.15 20.67
CA HIS A 33 -16.81 -6.95 20.40
C HIS A 33 -17.39 -7.97 19.42
N ILE A 34 -16.56 -8.49 18.52
CA ILE A 34 -16.93 -9.51 17.52
C ILE A 34 -16.66 -10.92 18.06
N TYR A 35 -15.56 -11.08 18.79
CA TYR A 35 -15.07 -12.32 19.35
C TYR A 35 -14.86 -12.18 20.87
N PRO A 36 -15.91 -12.29 21.70
CA PRO A 36 -15.82 -12.01 23.15
C PRO A 36 -14.76 -12.84 23.90
N ASN A 37 -14.49 -14.06 23.43
CA ASN A 37 -13.55 -15.00 24.06
C ASN A 37 -12.15 -14.98 23.41
N ILE A 38 -11.83 -13.97 22.59
CA ILE A 38 -10.52 -13.86 21.95
C ILE A 38 -9.41 -13.64 23.00
N SER A 39 -8.35 -14.43 22.89
CA SER A 39 -7.14 -14.26 23.71
C SER A 39 -6.26 -13.12 23.19
N TYR A 40 -5.51 -12.48 24.08
CA TYR A 40 -4.57 -11.42 23.69
C TYR A 40 -3.51 -11.96 22.72
N PRO A 41 -3.17 -11.23 21.64
CA PRO A 41 -2.18 -11.68 20.68
C PRO A 41 -0.79 -11.78 21.34
N ILE A 42 -0.08 -12.88 21.06
CA ILE A 42 1.29 -13.11 21.58
C ILE A 42 2.39 -12.65 20.61
N LYS A 43 2.03 -12.34 19.36
CA LYS A 43 2.91 -11.84 18.30
C LYS A 43 2.09 -10.96 17.35
N TRP A 44 2.75 -9.95 16.79
CA TRP A 44 2.19 -9.06 15.77
C TRP A 44 3.29 -8.62 14.80
N LEU A 45 2.87 -8.21 13.61
CA LEU A 45 3.68 -7.52 12.63
C LEU A 45 2.84 -6.35 12.10
N ILE A 46 3.36 -5.13 12.26
CA ILE A 46 2.66 -3.91 11.83
C ILE A 46 3.53 -3.21 10.79
N THR A 47 2.99 -3.03 9.59
CA THR A 47 3.66 -2.31 8.51
C THR A 47 3.35 -0.82 8.58
N ARG A 48 4.34 0.02 8.27
CA ARG A 48 4.19 1.48 8.16
C ARG A 48 4.63 1.96 6.79
N TRP A 49 3.91 1.55 5.75
CA TRP A 49 4.29 1.77 4.35
C TRP A 49 4.40 3.25 3.98
N ARG A 50 3.57 4.12 4.58
CA ARG A 50 3.64 5.56 4.30
C ARG A 50 4.90 6.19 4.90
N SER A 51 5.33 5.73 6.06
CA SER A 51 6.52 6.23 6.74
C SER A 51 7.83 5.59 6.27
N ASP A 52 7.74 4.47 5.55
CA ASP A 52 8.89 3.83 4.90
C ASP A 52 9.46 4.79 3.82
N PRO A 53 10.74 5.20 3.91
CA PRO A 53 11.30 6.21 3.02
C PRO A 53 11.46 5.73 1.57
N PHE A 54 11.48 4.42 1.33
CA PHE A 54 11.62 3.81 0.02
C PHE A 54 10.28 3.47 -0.64
N SER A 55 9.19 3.41 0.15
CA SER A 55 7.85 3.09 -0.37
C SER A 55 6.92 4.31 -0.37
N GLN A 56 6.91 5.10 0.71
CA GLN A 56 6.05 6.29 0.91
C GLN A 56 4.53 6.06 0.73
N GLY A 57 4.10 4.81 0.67
CA GLY A 57 2.75 4.38 0.38
C GLY A 57 2.70 2.89 0.07
N SER A 58 1.51 2.35 -0.10
CA SER A 58 1.31 0.93 -0.41
C SER A 58 1.31 0.65 -1.91
N TYR A 59 0.52 1.41 -2.67
CA TYR A 59 0.33 1.25 -4.10
C TYR A 59 -0.35 2.49 -4.70
N SER A 60 -0.20 2.68 -6.01
CA SER A 60 -0.78 3.81 -6.72
C SER A 60 -2.29 3.68 -6.91
N SER A 61 -2.96 4.82 -7.04
CA SER A 61 -4.38 4.92 -7.37
C SER A 61 -4.62 6.19 -8.18
N PHE A 62 -5.71 6.26 -8.94
CA PHE A 62 -6.07 7.48 -9.65
C PHE A 62 -6.54 8.56 -8.67
N HIS A 63 -5.80 9.66 -8.63
CA HIS A 63 -6.24 10.88 -7.98
C HIS A 63 -7.18 11.68 -8.91
N LEU A 64 -7.91 12.64 -8.36
CA LEU A 64 -8.72 13.56 -9.16
C LEU A 64 -7.83 14.26 -10.20
N GLY A 65 -8.18 14.10 -11.48
CA GLY A 65 -7.42 14.64 -12.61
C GLY A 65 -6.43 13.66 -13.25
N SER A 66 -6.09 12.55 -12.60
CA SER A 66 -5.26 11.50 -13.19
C SER A 66 -6.08 10.62 -14.12
N ASN A 67 -5.49 10.20 -15.24
CA ASN A 67 -6.12 9.30 -16.21
C ASN A 67 -5.06 8.41 -16.89
N LEU A 68 -5.47 7.59 -17.87
CA LEU A 68 -4.57 6.68 -18.57
C LEU A 68 -3.40 7.39 -19.28
N GLU A 69 -3.59 8.62 -19.73
CA GLU A 69 -2.52 9.41 -20.34
C GLU A 69 -1.44 9.77 -19.32
N THR A 70 -1.80 10.06 -18.07
CA THR A 70 -0.84 10.25 -16.98
C THR A 70 0.08 9.03 -16.82
N LEU A 71 -0.46 7.81 -16.93
CA LEU A 71 0.34 6.58 -16.81
C LEU A 71 1.25 6.38 -18.02
N LYS A 72 0.81 6.76 -19.22
CA LYS A 72 1.67 6.74 -20.41
C LYS A 72 2.81 7.73 -20.29
N GLU A 73 2.53 8.96 -19.87
CA GLU A 73 3.55 9.98 -19.64
C GLU A 73 4.61 9.50 -18.63
N LEU A 74 4.20 8.88 -17.53
CA LEU A 74 5.09 8.27 -16.52
C LEU A 74 5.92 7.10 -17.07
N SER A 75 5.48 6.47 -18.16
CA SER A 75 6.17 5.34 -18.78
C SER A 75 7.19 5.73 -19.85
N LEU A 76 7.19 6.98 -20.29
CA LEU A 76 8.07 7.45 -21.35
C LEU A 76 9.53 7.40 -20.92
N GLU A 77 10.38 6.90 -21.79
CA GLU A 77 11.83 7.01 -21.61
C GLU A 77 12.26 8.49 -21.57
N THR A 78 13.31 8.77 -20.81
CA THR A 78 13.89 10.10 -20.70
C THR A 78 15.37 10.09 -21.06
N HIS A 79 15.94 11.29 -21.26
CA HIS A 79 17.36 11.47 -21.58
C HIS A 79 17.78 10.72 -22.87
N ASP A 80 17.06 10.98 -23.96
CA ASP A 80 17.24 10.37 -25.29
C ASP A 80 17.29 8.83 -25.26
N GLY A 81 16.35 8.22 -24.55
CA GLY A 81 16.21 6.77 -24.47
C GLY A 81 17.24 6.06 -23.59
N ARG A 82 17.93 6.79 -22.70
CA ARG A 82 18.91 6.20 -21.76
C ARG A 82 18.32 5.84 -20.40
N ILE A 83 17.20 6.46 -20.02
CA ILE A 83 16.53 6.22 -18.75
C ILE A 83 15.14 5.67 -19.03
N HIS A 84 14.86 4.48 -18.49
CA HIS A 84 13.58 3.79 -18.63
C HIS A 84 12.84 3.78 -17.29
N TRP A 85 11.51 3.84 -17.36
CA TRP A 85 10.64 3.83 -16.19
C TRP A 85 9.72 2.61 -16.21
N ALA A 86 9.67 1.93 -15.07
CA ALA A 86 8.83 0.77 -14.83
C ALA A 86 8.29 0.83 -13.40
N GLY A 87 7.33 -0.03 -13.12
CA GLY A 87 6.60 -0.10 -11.86
C GLY A 87 5.09 -0.10 -12.10
N GLU A 88 4.35 -0.53 -11.09
CA GLU A 88 2.88 -0.66 -11.17
C GLU A 88 2.19 0.65 -11.59
N HIS A 89 2.79 1.79 -11.25
CA HIS A 89 2.31 3.14 -11.57
C HIS A 89 2.56 3.59 -13.02
N THR A 90 3.21 2.75 -13.84
CA THR A 90 3.51 3.03 -15.26
C THR A 90 2.77 2.10 -16.23
N ASN A 91 1.89 1.24 -15.71
CA ASN A 91 1.14 0.28 -16.51
C ASN A 91 -0.16 0.93 -17.03
N TYR A 92 -0.16 1.33 -18.30
CA TYR A 92 -1.32 1.91 -18.98
C TYR A 92 -2.17 0.90 -19.78
N ASN A 93 -1.81 -0.39 -19.73
CA ASN A 93 -2.50 -1.47 -20.45
C ASN A 93 -3.53 -2.22 -19.57
N GLY A 94 -3.89 -1.66 -18.41
CA GLY A 94 -4.80 -2.31 -17.47
C GLY A 94 -5.01 -1.49 -16.19
N SER A 95 -5.07 -2.18 -15.06
CA SER A 95 -5.12 -1.58 -13.73
C SER A 95 -3.72 -1.20 -13.22
N ILE A 96 -3.68 -0.39 -12.15
CA ILE A 96 -2.48 -0.09 -11.36
C ILE A 96 -2.62 -0.66 -9.95
N GLY A 97 -1.53 -0.69 -9.20
CA GLY A 97 -1.48 -1.10 -7.80
C GLY A 97 -1.36 -2.59 -7.54
N TYR A 98 -1.05 -3.38 -8.57
CA TYR A 98 -0.88 -4.83 -8.46
C TYR A 98 0.54 -5.27 -8.84
N VAL A 99 0.97 -6.41 -8.30
CA VAL A 99 2.31 -6.97 -8.48
C VAL A 99 2.57 -7.35 -9.93
N ASP A 100 1.61 -8.00 -10.59
CA ASP A 100 1.69 -8.39 -11.99
C ASP A 100 1.84 -7.17 -12.90
N ARG A 101 1.21 -6.04 -12.56
CA ARG A 101 1.34 -4.78 -13.33
C ARG A 101 2.75 -4.21 -13.22
N GLY A 102 3.36 -4.31 -12.04
CA GLY A 102 4.78 -3.99 -11.84
C GLY A 102 5.70 -4.88 -12.69
N PHE A 103 5.43 -6.20 -12.69
CA PHE A 103 6.20 -7.15 -13.51
C PHE A 103 6.06 -6.87 -15.01
N GLU A 104 4.83 -6.77 -15.52
CA GLU A 104 4.55 -6.51 -16.94
C GLU A 104 5.20 -5.22 -17.43
N SER A 105 5.20 -4.16 -16.61
CA SER A 105 5.83 -2.88 -16.98
C SER A 105 7.34 -2.97 -17.16
N GLY A 106 8.00 -3.93 -16.49
CA GLY A 106 9.43 -4.19 -16.66
C GLY A 106 9.78 -5.08 -17.85
N MET A 107 8.78 -5.75 -18.45
CA MET A 107 8.94 -6.57 -19.65
C MET A 107 8.68 -5.79 -20.96
N ARG A 108 8.21 -4.55 -20.87
CA ARG A 108 7.97 -3.62 -21.98
C ARG A 108 9.28 -3.01 -22.45
#